data_AF-A0A448XDV3-F1
#
_entry.id   AF-A0A448XDV3-F1
#
_cell.length_a   1.000
_cell.length_b   1.000
_cell.length_c   1.000
_cell.angle_alpha   90.00
_cell.angle_beta   90.00
_cell.angle_gamma   90.00
#
_symmetry.space_group_name_H-M   'P 1'
#
loop_
_entity.id
_entity.type
_entity.pdbx_description
1 polymer ?
#
loop_
_entity_poly.entity_id
_entity_poly.type
_entity_poly.pdbx_seq_one_letter_code
_entity_poly.pdbx_strand_id
1 'polypeptide(L)'
;EHIYPAEISLSELSEAAAAVLSHSKDLVSCVNIRLLLGSYGFKARQLLNYYRQQIDLYARMCQERQYIAINYLTQKLPISLIIRCMEDASLPSDLRASFCRLMLNLYVDRDPQEIVSPVKYARLWSDIGEHIDINKYECTSLMASEHQQIKLQFAPTIRFVKTYLSDAIHHPWNLYDPAWMRLTFEFIVFQATFIQAF
;
A
#
# COMPACT_ATOMS: atom_id res chain seq x y z
N GLU A 1 15.06 33.57 15.36
CA GLU A 1 13.78 33.14 15.97
C GLU A 1 13.29 31.91 15.24
N HIS A 2 13.52 30.73 15.82
CA HIS A 2 13.07 29.45 15.29
C HIS A 2 11.65 29.20 15.79
N ILE A 3 10.67 29.27 14.89
CA ILE A 3 9.31 28.80 15.15
C ILE A 3 9.32 27.30 14.91
N TYR A 4 9.46 26.51 15.98
CA TYR A 4 9.12 25.10 15.97
C TYR A 4 7.59 24.98 15.92
N PRO A 5 7.00 24.22 14.99
CA PRO A 5 5.57 23.94 15.06
C PRO A 5 5.32 23.00 16.25
N ALA A 6 4.22 23.27 16.95
CA ALA A 6 3.80 22.58 18.17
C ALA A 6 3.93 21.06 18.07
N GLU A 7 4.64 20.46 19.02
CA GLU A 7 4.59 19.03 19.31
C GLU A 7 3.14 18.68 19.70
N ILE A 8 2.38 18.18 18.74
CA ILE A 8 1.08 17.54 19.01
C ILE A 8 1.41 16.30 19.84
N SER A 9 0.90 16.27 21.07
CA SER A 9 1.24 15.22 22.02
C SER A 9 0.78 13.85 21.50
N LEU A 10 1.67 12.84 21.59
CA LEU A 10 1.37 11.45 21.18
C LEU A 10 0.07 10.91 21.80
N SER A 11 -0.29 11.40 22.99
CA SER A 11 -1.54 11.08 23.70
C SER A 11 -2.77 11.52 22.92
N GLU A 12 -2.79 12.76 22.38
CA GLU A 12 -3.93 13.31 21.65
C GLU A 12 -4.11 12.61 20.29
N LEU A 13 -3.01 12.27 19.62
CA LEU A 13 -3.05 11.44 18.41
C LEU A 13 -3.52 10.01 18.71
N SER A 14 -3.16 9.44 19.87
CA SER A 14 -3.61 8.10 20.27
C SER A 14 -5.08 8.06 20.67
N GLU A 15 -5.61 9.11 21.31
CA GLU A 15 -7.02 9.24 21.69
C GLU A 15 -7.91 9.49 20.48
N ALA A 16 -7.49 10.39 19.58
CA ALA A 16 -8.18 10.63 18.32
C ALA A 16 -8.15 9.37 17.44
N ALA A 17 -7.02 8.67 17.34
CA ALA A 17 -6.93 7.42 16.60
C ALA A 17 -7.75 6.30 17.26
N ALA A 18 -7.76 6.18 18.59
CA ALA A 18 -8.55 5.19 19.32
C ALA A 18 -10.07 5.45 19.23
N ALA A 19 -10.52 6.71 19.22
CA ALA A 19 -11.92 7.10 19.02
C ALA A 19 -12.38 6.86 17.57
N VAL A 20 -11.48 7.05 16.61
CA VAL A 20 -11.72 6.77 15.18
C VAL A 20 -11.67 5.26 14.90
N LEU A 21 -10.88 4.50 15.66
CA LEU A 21 -10.78 3.04 15.57
C LEU A 21 -11.81 2.28 16.44
N SER A 22 -12.42 2.89 17.44
CA SER A 22 -13.59 2.29 18.11
C SER A 22 -14.79 2.21 17.17
N HIS A 23 -14.89 3.18 16.24
CA HIS A 23 -15.77 3.13 15.06
C HIS A 23 -15.24 2.24 13.93
N SER A 24 -13.99 1.75 13.97
CA SER A 24 -13.45 0.85 12.93
C SER A 24 -13.88 -0.61 13.09
N LYS A 25 -14.56 -0.98 14.18
CA LYS A 25 -15.36 -2.21 14.22
C LYS A 25 -16.44 -2.21 13.12
N ASP A 26 -16.84 -1.02 12.65
CA ASP A 26 -17.75 -0.85 11.52
C ASP A 26 -17.06 -0.87 10.15
N LEU A 27 -15.73 -0.75 10.04
CA LEU A 27 -15.05 -0.85 8.74
C LEU A 27 -15.25 -2.22 8.08
N VAL A 28 -15.46 -3.27 8.89
CA VAL A 28 -15.86 -4.61 8.42
C VAL A 28 -17.36 -4.69 8.11
N SER A 29 -18.22 -3.90 8.79
CA SER A 29 -19.64 -3.76 8.41
C SER A 29 -19.81 -2.93 7.12
N CYS A 30 -18.81 -2.11 6.76
CA CYS A 30 -18.72 -1.38 5.50
C CYS A 30 -18.46 -2.28 4.27
N VAL A 31 -18.17 -3.57 4.43
CA VAL A 31 -18.24 -4.53 3.29
C VAL A 31 -19.68 -4.63 2.74
N ASN A 32 -20.68 -4.14 3.48
CA ASN A 32 -22.05 -3.92 3.01
C ASN A 32 -22.29 -2.49 2.44
N ILE A 33 -21.29 -1.84 1.83
CA ILE A 33 -21.48 -0.58 1.06
C ILE A 33 -22.56 -0.74 -0.04
N ARG A 34 -22.79 -1.97 -0.52
CA ARG A 34 -23.88 -2.33 -1.44
C ARG A 34 -25.28 -2.00 -0.91
N LEU A 35 -25.50 -2.10 0.41
CA LEU A 35 -26.78 -1.75 1.06
C LEU A 35 -26.90 -0.25 1.34
N LEU A 36 -25.79 0.45 1.60
CA LEU A 36 -25.77 1.89 1.87
C LEU A 36 -26.03 2.74 0.62
N LEU A 37 -25.56 2.30 -0.55
CA LEU A 37 -25.76 2.99 -1.83
C LEU A 37 -27.21 2.95 -2.33
N GLY A 38 -28.00 1.95 -1.91
CA GLY A 38 -29.37 1.75 -2.37
C GLY A 38 -30.45 2.57 -1.66
N SER A 39 -30.20 3.05 -0.43
CA SER A 39 -31.25 3.68 0.40
C SER A 39 -30.86 5.01 1.08
N TYR A 40 -29.57 5.37 1.18
CA TYR A 40 -29.10 6.57 1.91
C TYR A 40 -28.13 7.45 1.08
N GLY A 41 -28.44 7.67 -0.20
CA GLY A 41 -27.51 8.18 -1.22
C GLY A 41 -26.66 9.42 -0.88
N PHE A 42 -27.17 10.40 -0.12
CA PHE A 42 -26.40 11.60 0.23
C PHE A 42 -25.51 11.41 1.48
N LYS A 43 -26.06 10.84 2.55
CA LYS A 43 -25.31 10.60 3.81
C LYS A 43 -24.21 9.54 3.62
N ALA A 44 -24.50 8.49 2.85
CA ALA A 44 -23.51 7.47 2.50
C ALA A 44 -22.33 8.07 1.73
N ARG A 45 -22.59 9.00 0.80
CA ARG A 45 -21.54 9.66 0.03
C ARG A 45 -20.65 10.58 0.87
N GLN A 46 -21.24 11.30 1.85
CA GLN A 46 -20.45 12.09 2.80
C GLN A 46 -19.60 11.21 3.70
N LEU A 47 -20.16 10.09 4.18
CA LEU A 47 -19.44 9.13 5.00
C LEU A 47 -18.26 8.48 4.23
N LEU A 48 -18.46 8.11 2.97
CA LEU A 48 -17.38 7.62 2.11
C LEU A 48 -16.28 8.67 1.90
N ASN A 49 -16.65 9.93 1.71
CA ASN A 49 -15.68 11.02 1.61
C ASN A 49 -14.90 11.21 2.92
N TYR A 50 -15.57 11.09 4.07
CA TYR A 50 -14.90 11.14 5.37
C TYR A 50 -13.85 10.02 5.51
N TYR A 51 -14.22 8.77 5.21
CA TYR A 51 -13.28 7.65 5.25
C TYR A 51 -12.13 7.80 4.27
N ARG A 52 -12.39 8.31 3.06
CA ARG A 52 -11.32 8.62 2.10
C ARG A 52 -10.30 9.57 2.69
N GLN A 53 -10.75 10.69 3.27
CA GLN A 53 -9.85 11.67 3.88
C GLN A 53 -9.10 11.10 5.10
N GLN A 54 -9.75 10.24 5.87
CA GLN A 54 -9.14 9.57 7.02
C GLN A 54 -8.00 8.63 6.58
N ILE A 55 -8.21 7.84 5.53
CA ILE A 55 -7.18 6.95 4.98
C ILE A 55 -6.02 7.77 4.39
N ASP A 56 -6.32 8.85 3.68
CA ASP A 56 -5.30 9.75 3.15
C ASP A 56 -4.48 10.40 4.27
N LEU A 57 -5.11 10.76 5.40
CA LEU A 57 -4.41 11.26 6.59
C LEU A 57 -3.46 10.19 7.16
N TYR A 58 -3.93 8.96 7.34
CA TYR A 58 -3.10 7.86 7.82
C TYR A 58 -1.91 7.58 6.89
N ALA A 59 -2.14 7.61 5.57
CA ALA A 59 -1.07 7.45 4.61
C ALA A 59 -0.01 8.55 4.75
N ARG A 60 -0.42 9.80 4.99
CA ARG A 60 0.49 10.94 5.24
C ARG A 60 1.23 10.83 6.56
N MET A 61 0.56 10.38 7.62
CA MET A 61 1.21 10.14 8.93
C MET A 61 2.29 9.07 8.86
N CYS A 62 2.22 8.13 7.91
CA CYS A 62 3.24 7.09 7.72
C CYS A 62 4.34 7.48 6.74
N GLN A 63 4.30 8.68 6.15
CA GLN A 63 5.34 9.11 5.21
C GLN A 63 6.70 9.23 5.90
N GLU A 64 7.77 9.12 5.11
CA GLU A 64 9.14 9.32 5.57
C GLU A 64 9.54 8.42 6.75
N ARG A 65 8.96 7.22 6.81
CA ARG A 65 9.28 6.19 7.82
C ARG A 65 9.02 6.65 9.26
N GLN A 66 7.92 7.34 9.50
CA GLN A 66 7.47 7.67 10.86
C GLN A 66 7.01 6.41 11.61
N TYR A 67 7.96 5.72 12.25
CA TYR A 67 7.74 4.43 12.91
C TYR A 67 6.71 4.46 14.03
N ILE A 68 6.49 5.60 14.68
CA ILE A 68 5.46 5.74 15.72
C ILE A 68 4.07 5.48 15.13
N ALA A 69 3.74 6.16 14.04
CA ALA A 69 2.48 5.99 13.33
C ALA A 69 2.39 4.60 12.69
N ILE A 70 3.47 4.15 12.03
CA ILE A 70 3.52 2.85 11.36
C ILE A 70 3.29 1.71 12.35
N ASN A 71 3.99 1.69 13.48
CA ASN A 71 3.87 0.61 14.47
C ASN A 71 2.48 0.58 15.12
N TYR A 72 1.88 1.74 15.34
CA TYR A 72 0.52 1.84 15.86
C TYR A 72 -0.52 1.36 14.83
N LEU A 73 -0.43 1.84 13.59
CA LEU A 73 -1.41 1.53 12.55
C LEU A 73 -1.29 0.10 12.01
N THR A 74 -0.09 -0.46 11.94
CA THR A 74 0.15 -1.85 11.51
C THR A 74 -0.60 -2.86 12.37
N GLN A 75 -0.75 -2.59 13.67
CA GLN A 75 -1.51 -3.45 14.59
C GLN A 75 -3.03 -3.39 14.34
N LYS A 76 -3.50 -2.29 13.76
CA LYS A 76 -4.94 -1.99 13.60
C LYS A 76 -5.44 -2.30 12.19
N LEU A 77 -4.58 -2.20 11.19
CA LEU A 77 -4.91 -2.33 9.77
C LEU A 77 -4.03 -3.42 9.15
N PRO A 78 -4.42 -4.71 9.25
CA PRO A 78 -3.62 -5.80 8.71
C PRO A 78 -3.56 -5.77 7.17
N ILE A 79 -2.44 -6.22 6.61
CA ILE A 79 -2.20 -6.24 5.15
C ILE A 79 -3.31 -6.95 4.35
N SER A 80 -3.85 -8.06 4.87
CA SER A 80 -4.91 -8.83 4.22
C SER A 80 -6.22 -8.05 4.07
N LEU A 81 -6.52 -7.15 5.00
CA LEU A 81 -7.69 -6.28 4.92
C LEU A 81 -7.51 -5.23 3.82
N ILE A 82 -6.34 -4.61 3.76
CA ILE A 82 -6.02 -3.58 2.74
C ILE A 82 -6.08 -4.19 1.33
N ILE A 83 -5.50 -5.38 1.13
CA ILE A 83 -5.55 -6.10 -0.15
C ILE A 83 -7.00 -6.35 -0.57
N ARG A 84 -7.84 -6.86 0.34
CA ARG A 84 -9.26 -7.11 0.05
C ARG A 84 -10.01 -5.83 -0.35
N CYS A 85 -9.72 -4.70 0.29
CA CYS A 85 -10.29 -3.40 -0.08
C CYS A 85 -9.76 -2.89 -1.42
N MET A 86 -8.51 -3.20 -1.78
CA MET A 86 -7.96 -2.87 -3.09
C MET A 86 -8.53 -3.75 -4.21
N GLU A 87 -8.86 -5.00 -3.93
CA GLU A 87 -9.43 -5.97 -4.87
C GLU A 87 -10.93 -5.76 -5.13
N ASP A 88 -11.66 -5.19 -4.17
CA ASP A 88 -13.11 -5.03 -4.26
C ASP A 88 -13.52 -3.97 -5.31
N ALA A 89 -14.07 -4.45 -6.43
CA ALA A 89 -14.57 -3.60 -7.52
C ALA A 89 -15.85 -2.82 -7.16
N SER A 90 -16.52 -3.14 -6.05
CA SER A 90 -17.71 -2.40 -5.60
C SER A 90 -17.34 -1.06 -4.93
N LEU A 91 -16.08 -0.89 -4.53
CA LEU A 91 -15.58 0.34 -3.94
C LEU A 91 -15.21 1.38 -5.01
N PRO A 92 -15.40 2.68 -4.73
CA PRO A 92 -14.97 3.75 -5.63
C PRO A 92 -13.46 3.69 -5.92
N SER A 93 -13.07 3.92 -7.17
CA SER A 93 -11.65 3.91 -7.59
C SER A 93 -10.78 4.88 -6.79
N ASP A 94 -11.33 6.05 -6.41
CA ASP A 94 -10.66 7.03 -5.56
C ASP A 94 -10.30 6.46 -4.17
N LEU A 95 -11.22 5.69 -3.56
CA LEU A 95 -11.01 5.10 -2.24
C LEU A 95 -9.96 3.99 -2.31
N ARG A 96 -10.03 3.16 -3.37
CA ARG A 96 -9.02 2.14 -3.66
C ARG A 96 -7.64 2.76 -3.87
N ALA A 97 -7.56 3.92 -4.52
CA ALA A 97 -6.31 4.65 -4.71
C ALA A 97 -5.71 5.11 -3.37
N SER A 98 -6.53 5.63 -2.45
CA SER A 98 -6.10 5.96 -1.08
C SER A 98 -5.57 4.73 -0.32
N PHE A 99 -6.21 3.57 -0.48
CA PHE A 99 -5.71 2.32 0.11
C PHE A 99 -4.38 1.86 -0.50
N CYS A 100 -4.17 2.03 -1.82
CA CYS A 100 -2.88 1.74 -2.46
C CYS A 100 -1.76 2.60 -1.86
N ARG A 101 -2.03 3.89 -1.65
CA ARG A 101 -1.08 4.83 -1.03
C ARG A 101 -0.78 4.49 0.42
N LEU A 102 -1.81 4.12 1.19
CA LEU A 102 -1.64 3.65 2.57
C LEU A 102 -0.80 2.37 2.60
N MET A 103 -1.05 1.42 1.69
CA MET A 103 -0.29 0.17 1.59
C MET A 103 1.20 0.43 1.35
N LEU A 104 1.51 1.39 0.46
CA LEU A 104 2.88 1.79 0.18
C LEU A 104 3.59 2.30 1.45
N ASN A 105 3.03 3.33 2.08
CA ASN A 105 3.70 4.02 3.20
C ASN A 105 3.69 3.20 4.49
N LEU A 106 2.68 2.34 4.69
CA LEU A 106 2.56 1.55 5.90
C LEU A 106 3.39 0.27 5.84
N TYR A 107 3.47 -0.39 4.68
CA TYR A 107 4.00 -1.75 4.56
C TYR A 107 5.22 -1.89 3.65
N VAL A 108 5.36 -1.05 2.62
CA VAL A 108 6.48 -1.12 1.66
C VAL A 108 7.63 -0.20 2.09
N ASP A 109 7.35 1.02 2.54
CA ASP A 109 8.34 1.98 3.05
C ASP A 109 8.58 1.82 4.57
N ARG A 110 8.83 0.58 5.03
CA ARG A 110 9.08 0.27 6.44
C ARG A 110 10.54 0.07 6.77
N ASP A 111 11.25 -0.70 5.98
CA ASP A 111 12.60 -1.11 6.32
C ASP A 111 13.62 -0.08 5.82
N PRO A 112 14.81 0.05 6.45
CA PRO A 112 15.89 0.81 5.86
C PRO A 112 16.14 0.24 4.46
N GLN A 113 15.83 1.03 3.42
CA GLN A 113 16.17 0.68 2.05
C GLN A 113 17.68 0.46 1.99
N GLU A 114 18.11 -0.80 2.01
CA GLU A 114 19.41 -1.13 1.45
C GLU A 114 19.34 -0.69 -0.01
N ILE A 115 20.22 0.24 -0.39
CA ILE A 115 20.29 0.69 -1.77
C ILE A 115 20.78 -0.50 -2.58
N VAL A 116 19.84 -1.26 -3.15
CA VAL A 116 20.17 -2.36 -4.04
C VAL A 116 20.64 -1.74 -5.34
N SER A 117 21.96 -1.67 -5.50
CA SER A 117 22.53 -1.29 -6.80
C SER A 117 22.05 -2.31 -7.85
N PRO A 118 21.44 -1.85 -8.96
CA PRO A 118 20.97 -2.76 -10.00
C PRO A 118 22.13 -3.53 -10.64
N VAL A 119 23.34 -2.97 -10.57
CA VAL A 119 24.57 -3.57 -11.08
C VAL A 119 25.56 -3.74 -9.94
N LYS A 120 25.87 -5.00 -9.61
CA LYS A 120 26.99 -5.35 -8.72
C LYS A 120 28.30 -5.29 -9.49
N TYR A 121 29.08 -4.23 -9.26
CA TYR A 121 30.41 -4.02 -9.87
C TYR A 121 31.49 -4.95 -9.28
N ALA A 122 31.32 -5.40 -8.04
CA ALA A 122 32.21 -6.35 -7.39
C ALA A 122 31.50 -7.69 -7.17
N ARG A 123 32.19 -8.79 -7.47
CA ARG A 123 31.73 -10.17 -7.24
C ARG A 123 32.89 -11.02 -6.74
N LEU A 124 32.60 -12.01 -5.90
CA LEU A 124 33.59 -12.99 -5.51
C LEU A 124 33.86 -13.93 -6.70
N TRP A 125 35.12 -14.30 -6.94
CA TRP A 125 35.48 -15.23 -8.02
C TRP A 125 34.75 -16.57 -7.89
N SER A 126 34.56 -17.04 -6.65
CA SER A 126 33.86 -18.29 -6.33
C SER A 126 32.36 -18.27 -6.67
N ASP A 127 31.74 -17.08 -6.79
CA ASP A 127 30.31 -16.94 -7.07
C ASP A 127 30.00 -16.96 -8.58
N ILE A 128 31.02 -16.94 -9.42
CA ILE A 128 30.87 -16.95 -10.88
C ILE A 128 30.72 -18.40 -11.34
N GLY A 129 29.48 -18.81 -11.63
CA GLY A 129 29.20 -20.12 -12.21
C GLY A 129 29.66 -20.23 -13.67
N GLU A 130 30.04 -21.43 -14.10
CA GLU A 130 30.43 -21.72 -15.49
C GLU A 130 29.28 -21.54 -16.50
N HIS A 131 28.03 -21.69 -16.03
CA HIS A 131 26.81 -21.47 -16.80
C HIS A 131 25.87 -20.52 -16.06
N ILE A 132 25.34 -19.53 -16.80
CA ILE A 132 24.44 -18.51 -16.29
C ILE A 132 23.05 -18.75 -16.89
N ASP A 133 22.11 -19.11 -16.03
CA ASP A 133 20.70 -19.25 -16.37
C ASP A 133 19.86 -18.25 -15.58
N ILE A 134 18.76 -17.78 -16.16
CA ILE A 134 17.85 -16.81 -15.53
C ILE A 134 17.33 -17.35 -14.19
N ASN A 135 16.87 -18.60 -14.17
CA ASN A 135 16.33 -19.24 -12.96
C ASN A 135 17.39 -19.35 -11.85
N LYS A 136 18.65 -19.64 -12.23
CA LYS A 136 19.77 -19.75 -11.29
C LYS A 136 20.16 -18.38 -10.72
N TYR A 137 20.10 -17.34 -11.56
CA TYR A 137 20.34 -15.95 -11.15
C TYR A 137 19.28 -15.45 -10.16
N GLU A 138 18.01 -15.76 -10.39
CA GLU A 138 16.93 -15.46 -9.44
C GLU A 138 17.12 -16.20 -8.12
N CYS A 139 17.44 -17.50 -8.12
CA CYS A 139 17.69 -18.25 -6.89
C CYS A 139 18.84 -17.67 -6.06
N THR A 140 19.96 -17.25 -6.67
CA THR A 140 21.09 -16.64 -5.95
C THR A 140 20.74 -15.29 -5.33
N SER A 141 19.86 -14.49 -5.95
CA SER A 141 19.39 -13.23 -5.35
C SER A 141 18.39 -13.46 -4.20
N LEU A 142 17.69 -14.58 -4.20
CA LEU A 142 16.67 -14.96 -3.21
C LEU A 142 17.24 -15.60 -1.93
N MET A 143 18.52 -15.99 -1.90
CA MET A 143 19.13 -16.63 -0.71
C MET A 143 19.27 -15.71 0.52
N ALA A 144 18.97 -14.41 0.40
CA ALA A 144 18.76 -13.53 1.55
C ALA A 144 17.36 -13.81 2.15
N SER A 145 17.32 -14.68 3.17
CA SER A 145 16.10 -15.26 3.76
C SER A 145 15.01 -14.25 4.14
N GLU A 146 15.37 -13.01 4.46
CA GLU A 146 14.45 -11.95 4.86
C GLU A 146 13.65 -11.39 3.66
N HIS A 147 14.31 -11.13 2.52
CA HIS A 147 13.63 -10.65 1.30
C HIS A 147 12.63 -11.69 0.75
N GLN A 148 12.90 -12.97 0.96
CA GLN A 148 12.02 -14.03 0.51
C GLN A 148 10.71 -14.09 1.33
N GLN A 149 10.79 -13.88 2.66
CA GLN A 149 9.59 -13.82 3.51
C GLN A 149 8.71 -12.61 3.15
N ILE A 150 9.33 -11.47 2.87
CA ILE A 150 8.59 -10.26 2.48
C ILE A 150 7.95 -10.44 1.10
N LYS A 151 8.67 -10.97 0.11
CA LYS A 151 8.12 -11.30 -1.21
C LYS A 151 6.93 -12.26 -1.12
N LEU A 152 6.97 -13.24 -0.23
CA LEU A 152 5.85 -14.15 0.01
C LEU A 152 4.63 -13.44 0.63
N GLN A 153 4.86 -12.52 1.58
CA GLN A 153 3.79 -11.73 2.20
C GLN A 153 3.06 -10.84 1.18
N PHE A 154 3.78 -10.27 0.22
CA PHE A 154 3.21 -9.40 -0.83
C PHE A 154 2.83 -10.15 -2.12
N ALA A 155 3.07 -11.45 -2.22
CA ALA A 155 2.75 -12.24 -3.41
C ALA A 155 1.28 -12.10 -3.88
N PRO A 156 0.27 -12.06 -2.98
CA PRO A 156 -1.12 -11.82 -3.40
C PRO A 156 -1.29 -10.44 -4.06
N THR A 157 -0.70 -9.40 -3.47
CA THR A 157 -0.75 -8.03 -4.00
C THR A 157 -0.09 -7.92 -5.37
N ILE A 158 1.10 -8.53 -5.53
CA ILE A 158 1.82 -8.51 -6.81
C ILE A 158 0.99 -9.22 -7.88
N ARG A 159 0.38 -10.36 -7.55
CA ARG A 159 -0.51 -11.08 -8.47
C ARG A 159 -1.69 -10.21 -8.88
N PHE A 160 -2.35 -9.58 -7.92
CA PHE A 160 -3.48 -8.70 -8.18
C PHE A 160 -3.10 -7.52 -9.08
N VAL A 161 -1.98 -6.83 -8.81
CA VAL A 161 -1.54 -5.71 -9.64
C VAL A 161 -1.20 -6.17 -11.06
N LYS A 162 -0.56 -7.34 -11.22
CA LYS A 162 -0.31 -7.93 -12.55
C LYS A 162 -1.60 -8.17 -13.32
N THR A 163 -2.61 -8.76 -12.68
CA THR A 163 -3.92 -8.99 -13.29
C THR A 163 -4.59 -7.66 -13.65
N TYR A 164 -4.61 -6.69 -12.73
CA TYR A 164 -5.16 -5.35 -12.98
C TYR A 164 -4.51 -4.65 -14.18
N LEU A 165 -3.18 -4.66 -14.26
CA LEU A 165 -2.45 -4.04 -15.38
C LEU A 165 -2.71 -4.78 -16.69
N SER A 166 -2.79 -6.11 -16.68
CA SER A 166 -3.17 -6.89 -17.86
C SER A 166 -4.55 -6.50 -18.37
N ASP A 167 -5.53 -6.39 -17.47
CA ASP A 167 -6.90 -5.99 -17.82
C ASP A 167 -6.96 -4.56 -18.36
N ALA A 168 -6.19 -3.63 -17.76
CA ALA A 168 -6.09 -2.25 -18.18
C ALA A 168 -5.49 -2.11 -19.60
N ILE A 169 -4.49 -2.94 -19.94
CA ILE A 169 -3.91 -2.99 -21.28
C ILE A 169 -4.94 -3.49 -22.32
N HIS A 170 -5.74 -4.48 -21.96
CA HIS A 170 -6.78 -5.01 -22.86
C HIS A 170 -7.99 -4.07 -23.05
N HIS A 171 -8.20 -3.11 -22.14
CA HIS A 171 -9.35 -2.18 -22.16
C HIS A 171 -8.89 -0.71 -22.03
N PRO A 172 -8.24 -0.16 -23.07
CA PRO A 172 -7.62 1.18 -23.00
C PRO A 172 -8.63 2.31 -22.80
N TRP A 173 -9.91 2.09 -23.10
CA TRP A 173 -11.01 3.04 -22.84
C TRP A 173 -11.16 3.39 -21.35
N ASN A 174 -10.74 2.50 -20.43
CA ASN A 174 -10.80 2.75 -18.99
C ASN A 174 -9.81 3.85 -18.55
N LEU A 175 -8.75 4.11 -19.32
CA LEU A 175 -7.77 5.16 -19.02
C LEU A 175 -8.29 6.57 -19.28
N TYR A 176 -9.43 6.70 -19.97
CA TYR A 176 -10.07 8.00 -20.20
C TYR A 176 -10.86 8.49 -18.99
N ASP A 177 -11.23 7.61 -18.05
CA ASP A 177 -11.85 8.02 -16.79
C ASP A 177 -10.79 8.55 -15.82
N PRO A 178 -10.87 9.82 -15.37
CA PRO A 178 -9.92 10.40 -14.43
C PRO A 178 -9.80 9.61 -13.12
N ALA A 179 -10.87 8.95 -12.66
CA ALA A 179 -10.84 8.15 -11.44
C ALA A 179 -10.02 6.85 -11.60
N TRP A 180 -10.13 6.21 -12.76
CA TRP A 180 -9.33 5.03 -13.12
C TRP A 180 -7.87 5.39 -13.38
N MET A 181 -7.61 6.53 -14.04
CA MET A 181 -6.25 7.02 -14.26
C MET A 181 -5.55 7.31 -12.93
N ARG A 182 -6.26 7.89 -11.96
CA ARG A 182 -5.72 8.13 -10.61
C ARG A 182 -5.35 6.84 -9.89
N LEU A 183 -6.22 5.83 -9.93
CA LEU A 183 -5.95 4.51 -9.36
C LEU A 183 -4.74 3.85 -10.03
N THR A 184 -4.66 3.92 -11.35
CA THR A 184 -3.57 3.35 -12.15
C THR A 184 -2.24 4.02 -11.83
N PHE A 185 -2.22 5.34 -11.62
CA PHE A 185 -1.03 6.08 -11.20
C PHE A 185 -0.51 5.58 -9.84
N GLU A 186 -1.37 5.46 -8.84
CA GLU A 186 -0.96 4.96 -7.52
C GLU A 186 -0.43 3.52 -7.60
N PHE A 187 -1.03 2.66 -8.43
CA PHE A 187 -0.51 1.31 -8.66
C PHE A 187 0.87 1.30 -9.29
N ILE A 188 1.11 2.17 -10.28
CA ILE A 188 2.42 2.28 -10.94
C ILE A 188 3.46 2.79 -9.94
N VAL A 189 3.14 3.81 -9.15
CA VAL A 189 4.02 4.32 -8.10
C VAL A 189 4.33 3.23 -7.08
N PHE A 190 3.30 2.51 -6.63
CA PHE A 190 3.47 1.37 -5.73
C PHE A 190 4.43 0.31 -6.31
N GLN A 191 4.23 -0.11 -7.57
CA GLN A 191 5.10 -1.09 -8.22
C GLN A 191 6.53 -0.58 -8.38
N ALA A 192 6.71 0.68 -8.79
CA ALA A 192 8.03 1.27 -8.97
C ALA A 192 8.81 1.29 -7.66
N THR A 193 8.20 1.74 -6.57
CA THR A 193 8.82 1.76 -5.24
C THR A 193 9.04 0.34 -4.70
N PHE A 194 8.12 -0.60 -4.97
CA PHE A 194 8.27 -1.99 -4.57
C PHE A 194 9.48 -2.66 -5.25
N ILE A 195 9.68 -2.44 -6.56
CA ILE A 195 10.85 -2.96 -7.31
C ILE A 195 12.16 -2.34 -6.81
N GLN A 196 12.14 -1.08 -6.38
CA GLN A 196 13.33 -0.44 -5.81
C GLN A 196 13.66 -0.97 -4.41
N ALA A 197 12.65 -1.43 -3.66
CA ALA A 197 12.82 -1.98 -2.33
C ALA A 197 13.21 -3.48 -2.31
N PHE A 198 12.90 -4.25 -3.36
CA PHE A 198 13.00 -5.73 -3.37
C PHE A 198 13.46 -6.35 -4.71
#